data_AF-A0A527Z184-F1
#
_entry.id   AF-A0A527Z184-F1
#
_cell.length_a   1.000
_cell.length_b   1.000
_cell.length_c   1.000
_cell.angle_alpha   90.00
_cell.angle_beta   90.00
_cell.angle_gamma   90.00
#
_symmetry.space_group_name_H-M   'P 1'
#
loop_
_entity.id
_entity.type
_entity.pdbx_description
1 polymer ?
#
loop_
_entity_poly.entity_id
_entity_poly.type
_entity_poly.pdbx_seq_one_letter_code
_entity_poly.pdbx_strand_id
1 'polypeptide(L)'
;MSRSSSWLLSLLSWLVPVACARPASVVSRRHRCGESFATPARATTLDIEQEPSPLQTRFATRIIRKWSFDLPARLLNIVGVATSAGAYSPGQEQAPLAFRRHGLAEALASRGRTIRDHGDVASFRWRPDPLRPQAMNLEAVRHACDLVASHVATAIAAQEDVLVLGGDCTVELGTVAGANAAGARIGLVYIDFDTDLNTPETSDGALDWTGVAHLLNIPGCEPSLARLGPTRPMLVPQQLLYFGVENITPAEAAAIRDNAIKVISREEALSDIEAAAARAAEWAARFDCVLIHFDVDVLSFIDFPIAENVRRCDGLKLEQAAFLLKQLMALRQWRGLTITEVNPAHAPDESAAFARLIEVLADAVG
;
A
#
# COMPACT_ATOMS: atom_id res chain seq x y z
N MET A 1 54.08 -23.68 -33.04
CA MET A 1 54.41 -22.68 -31.99
C MET A 1 53.12 -22.30 -31.29
N SER A 2 52.97 -22.11 -29.98
CA SER A 2 53.64 -22.61 -28.77
C SER A 2 53.36 -21.62 -27.62
N ARG A 3 52.48 -22.00 -26.67
CA ARG A 3 52.38 -21.46 -25.29
C ARG A 3 51.87 -20.01 -25.16
N SER A 4 51.26 -19.58 -24.06
CA SER A 4 50.91 -20.20 -22.75
C SER A 4 49.49 -19.72 -22.32
N SER A 5 48.65 -20.43 -21.55
CA SER A 5 48.80 -20.96 -20.17
C SER A 5 49.03 -19.83 -19.13
N SER A 6 48.42 -19.78 -17.94
CA SER A 6 47.40 -20.59 -17.23
C SER A 6 46.83 -19.73 -16.04
N TRP A 7 46.17 -20.14 -14.94
CA TRP A 7 45.96 -21.41 -14.23
C TRP A 7 44.85 -21.26 -13.15
N LEU A 8 44.12 -22.36 -12.82
CA LEU A 8 43.42 -22.69 -11.54
C LEU A 8 42.25 -21.76 -11.07
N LEU A 9 41.10 -22.20 -10.50
CA LEU A 9 40.63 -23.36 -9.68
C LEU A 9 40.69 -23.21 -8.14
N SER A 10 39.52 -22.98 -7.55
CA SER A 10 39.05 -23.43 -6.22
C SER A 10 37.50 -23.37 -6.26
N LEU A 11 36.66 -24.34 -5.86
CA LEU A 11 36.57 -25.14 -4.61
C LEU A 11 36.25 -24.23 -3.39
N LEU A 12 35.26 -24.51 -2.53
CA LEU A 12 34.48 -25.74 -2.30
C LEU A 12 33.04 -25.47 -1.79
N SER A 13 32.25 -26.54 -1.68
CA SER A 13 30.84 -26.59 -1.27
C SER A 13 30.56 -26.27 0.20
N TRP A 14 29.36 -25.75 0.48
CA TRP A 14 28.63 -26.05 1.72
C TRP A 14 27.17 -26.44 1.40
N LEU A 15 26.87 -27.74 1.52
CA LEU A 15 25.52 -28.29 1.56
C LEU A 15 25.44 -29.17 2.81
N VAL A 16 24.50 -28.87 3.71
CA VAL A 16 24.24 -29.68 4.92
C VAL A 16 22.74 -30.01 4.95
N PRO A 17 22.36 -31.30 4.83
CA PRO A 17 20.95 -31.69 4.85
C PRO A 17 20.41 -31.75 6.28
N VAL A 18 19.29 -31.10 6.54
CA VAL A 18 18.53 -31.27 7.80
C VAL A 18 17.65 -32.51 7.67
N ALA A 19 18.06 -33.61 8.29
CA ALA A 19 17.29 -34.86 8.32
C ALA A 19 16.17 -34.81 9.36
N CYS A 20 15.01 -35.38 9.03
CA CYS A 20 13.86 -35.47 9.95
C CYS A 20 14.12 -36.49 11.08
N ALA A 21 13.71 -36.14 12.30
CA ALA A 21 13.56 -37.09 13.41
C ALA A 21 12.28 -36.78 14.23
N ARG A 22 11.48 -37.82 14.49
CA ARG A 22 10.31 -37.86 15.37
C ARG A 22 10.16 -39.30 15.89
N PRO A 23 9.47 -39.56 17.02
CA PRO A 23 9.27 -38.70 18.19
C PRO A 23 9.74 -39.40 19.49
N ALA A 24 9.69 -38.70 20.63
CA ALA A 24 9.84 -39.29 21.97
C ALA A 24 8.62 -38.99 22.85
N SER A 25 8.36 -39.83 23.85
CA SER A 25 7.04 -39.97 24.48
C SER A 25 6.76 -39.07 25.68
N VAL A 26 5.50 -38.61 25.73
CA VAL A 26 4.68 -38.28 26.91
C VAL A 26 5.24 -38.71 28.27
N VAL A 27 5.36 -37.75 29.19
CA VAL A 27 5.12 -37.96 30.63
C VAL A 27 4.21 -36.83 31.12
N SER A 28 3.06 -37.18 31.68
CA SER A 28 2.14 -36.23 32.30
C SER A 28 2.35 -36.17 33.82
N ARG A 29 2.29 -34.97 34.40
CA ARG A 29 1.96 -34.80 35.83
C ARG A 29 0.97 -33.66 36.02
N ARG A 30 -0.25 -34.02 36.41
CA ARG A 30 -1.22 -33.09 37.01
C ARG A 30 -0.88 -32.94 38.50
N HIS A 31 -0.99 -31.74 39.05
CA HIS A 31 -1.36 -31.56 40.46
C HIS A 31 -2.49 -30.52 40.56
N ARG A 32 -3.19 -30.51 41.70
CA ARG A 32 -4.50 -29.85 41.86
C ARG A 32 -4.41 -28.67 42.82
N CYS A 33 -5.17 -27.62 42.48
CA CYS A 33 -6.21 -26.96 43.29
C CYS A 33 -6.05 -26.93 44.84
N GLY A 34 -6.17 -25.71 45.39
CA GLY A 34 -6.15 -25.40 46.83
C GLY A 34 -5.16 -24.28 47.13
N GLU A 35 -5.46 -23.22 47.87
CA GLU A 35 -6.72 -22.82 48.53
C GLU A 35 -6.90 -21.28 48.48
N SER A 36 -8.10 -20.79 48.78
CA SER A 36 -8.43 -19.35 48.82
C SER A 36 -8.36 -18.78 50.22
N PHE A 37 -7.74 -17.61 50.43
CA PHE A 37 -7.97 -16.79 51.63
C PHE A 37 -7.99 -15.28 51.38
N ALA A 38 -8.70 -14.61 52.29
CA ALA A 38 -9.30 -13.27 52.21
C ALA A 38 -8.39 -12.07 51.86
N THR A 39 -9.03 -11.05 51.30
CA THR A 39 -8.58 -9.65 51.23
C THR A 39 -8.35 -9.04 52.63
N PRO A 40 -7.49 -8.03 52.71
CA PRO A 40 -7.96 -6.76 53.29
C PRO A 40 -7.68 -5.57 52.37
N ALA A 41 -8.59 -4.58 52.35
CA ALA A 41 -8.44 -3.38 51.55
C ALA A 41 -7.67 -2.28 52.29
N ARG A 42 -6.83 -1.52 51.58
CA ARG A 42 -6.58 -0.10 51.82
C ARG A 42 -6.06 0.58 50.55
N ALA A 43 -6.49 1.82 50.33
CA ALA A 43 -6.09 2.61 49.18
C ALA A 43 -4.90 3.53 49.52
N THR A 44 -4.06 3.75 48.52
CA THR A 44 -3.13 4.89 48.40
C THR A 44 -3.06 5.25 46.94
N THR A 45 -3.65 6.38 46.56
CA THR A 45 -3.43 7.00 45.25
C THR A 45 -2.00 7.55 45.19
N LEU A 46 -1.36 7.35 44.04
CA LEU A 46 -0.13 8.05 43.66
C LEU A 46 -0.31 8.46 42.20
N ASP A 47 -0.90 9.64 42.03
CA ASP A 47 -1.04 10.27 40.72
C ASP A 47 0.35 10.67 40.22
N ILE A 48 0.74 10.18 39.05
CA ILE A 48 1.98 10.56 38.37
C ILE A 48 1.57 11.09 36.99
N GLU A 49 1.14 12.34 36.96
CA GLU A 49 1.01 13.10 35.72
C GLU A 49 2.41 13.30 35.12
N GLN A 50 2.73 12.55 34.06
CA GLN A 50 3.93 12.77 33.27
C GLN A 50 3.66 13.85 32.21
N GLU A 51 3.94 15.11 32.53
CA GLU A 51 4.01 16.15 31.50
C GLU A 51 5.12 15.82 30.48
N PRO A 52 4.84 15.86 29.17
CA PRO A 52 5.84 15.62 28.13
C PRO A 52 6.89 16.75 28.09
N SER A 53 8.16 16.40 27.90
CA SER A 53 9.25 17.37 28.08
C SER A 53 9.23 18.52 27.05
N PRO A 54 9.58 19.77 27.43
CA PRO A 54 9.56 20.93 26.52
C PRO A 54 10.47 20.86 25.27
N LEU A 55 11.26 19.79 25.12
CA LEU A 55 12.12 19.55 23.96
C LEU A 55 11.39 18.82 22.82
N GLN A 56 10.45 17.92 23.12
CA GLN A 56 9.72 17.17 22.10
C GLN A 56 8.78 18.09 21.30
N THR A 57 8.04 18.95 21.99
CA THR A 57 7.13 19.94 21.38
C THR A 57 7.85 20.86 20.38
N ARG A 58 9.12 21.23 20.66
CA ARG A 58 9.89 22.19 19.86
C ARG A 58 10.34 21.68 18.50
N PHE A 59 10.40 20.37 18.27
CA PHE A 59 10.67 19.81 16.95
C PHE A 59 9.41 19.79 16.08
N ALA A 60 8.31 19.21 16.60
CA ALA A 60 7.05 19.10 15.86
C ALA A 60 6.52 20.45 15.34
N THR A 61 6.45 21.47 16.20
CA THR A 61 5.86 22.78 15.83
C THR A 61 6.68 23.55 14.78
N ARG A 62 7.95 23.19 14.53
CA ARG A 62 8.84 23.93 13.62
C ARG A 62 8.78 23.47 12.16
N ILE A 63 8.42 22.21 11.91
CA ILE A 63 8.35 21.65 10.54
C ILE A 63 6.99 21.97 9.89
N ILE A 64 5.90 21.77 10.63
CA ILE A 64 4.51 21.88 10.12
C ILE A 64 4.19 23.29 9.58
N ARG A 65 4.70 24.35 10.22
CA ARG A 65 4.31 25.75 9.96
C ARG A 65 4.80 26.39 8.65
N LYS A 66 5.59 25.70 7.81
CA LYS A 66 6.25 26.34 6.65
C LYS A 66 5.74 25.92 5.26
N TRP A 67 4.74 25.03 5.20
CA TRP A 67 4.30 24.39 3.94
C TRP A 67 2.77 24.36 3.81
N SER A 68 2.15 25.56 3.82
CA SER A 68 0.77 25.76 3.37
C SER A 68 0.77 26.02 1.87
N PHE A 69 0.39 25.02 1.07
CA PHE A 69 0.20 25.18 -0.37
C PHE A 69 -1.26 25.56 -0.65
N ASP A 70 -1.48 26.68 -1.31
CA ASP A 70 -2.81 27.20 -1.64
C ASP A 70 -3.37 26.42 -2.86
N LEU A 71 -3.69 25.15 -2.64
CA LEU A 71 -4.38 24.31 -3.61
C LEU A 71 -5.80 24.87 -3.79
N PRO A 72 -6.27 25.16 -5.03
CA PRO A 72 -7.66 25.54 -5.22
C PRO A 72 -8.54 24.38 -4.74
N ALA A 73 -9.48 24.68 -3.83
CA ALA A 73 -10.28 23.70 -3.09
C ALA A 73 -11.24 22.92 -4.00
N ARG A 74 -10.69 21.96 -4.74
CA ARG A 74 -11.42 21.01 -5.58
C ARG A 74 -12.19 20.05 -4.69
N LEU A 75 -13.37 19.64 -5.15
CA LEU A 75 -14.12 18.60 -4.48
C LEU A 75 -13.30 17.31 -4.45
N LEU A 76 -13.29 16.63 -3.30
CA LEU A 76 -12.73 15.30 -3.16
C LEU A 76 -13.85 14.27 -3.16
N ASN A 77 -13.82 13.36 -4.14
CA ASN A 77 -14.72 12.21 -4.20
C ASN A 77 -14.11 11.06 -3.38
N ILE A 78 -14.75 10.64 -2.30
CA ILE A 78 -14.35 9.44 -1.56
C ILE A 78 -15.10 8.25 -2.16
N VAL A 79 -14.37 7.23 -2.60
CA VAL A 79 -14.90 6.02 -3.23
C VAL A 79 -14.41 4.81 -2.44
N GLY A 80 -15.33 4.12 -1.77
CA GLY A 80 -14.99 2.89 -1.03
C GLY A 80 -15.05 1.67 -1.94
N VAL A 81 -14.07 0.78 -1.80
CA VAL A 81 -13.96 -0.46 -2.59
C VAL A 81 -13.65 -1.58 -1.60
N ALA A 82 -14.71 -2.10 -0.99
CA ALA A 82 -14.64 -3.07 0.10
C ALA A 82 -14.33 -4.48 -0.45
N THR A 83 -13.14 -4.65 -1.02
CA THR A 83 -12.70 -5.87 -1.73
C THR A 83 -11.48 -6.51 -1.10
N SER A 84 -11.55 -7.83 -0.94
CA SER A 84 -10.41 -8.74 -0.81
C SER A 84 -10.48 -9.82 -1.90
N ALA A 85 -11.03 -9.50 -3.07
CA ALA A 85 -11.19 -10.42 -4.19
C ALA A 85 -9.85 -10.84 -4.78
N GLY A 86 -8.93 -9.89 -4.96
CA GLY A 86 -7.59 -10.15 -5.50
C GLY A 86 -6.60 -10.72 -4.49
N ALA A 87 -6.91 -10.57 -3.20
CA ALA A 87 -6.01 -10.85 -2.10
C ALA A 87 -5.70 -12.33 -1.85
N TYR A 88 -4.74 -12.56 -0.95
CA TYR A 88 -4.43 -13.88 -0.40
C TYR A 88 -5.48 -14.37 0.61
N SER A 89 -6.19 -13.45 1.28
CA SER A 89 -6.99 -13.74 2.47
C SER A 89 -8.12 -12.72 2.66
N PRO A 90 -9.19 -13.04 3.43
CA PRO A 90 -10.23 -12.08 3.78
C PRO A 90 -9.85 -11.25 5.01
N GLY A 91 -9.60 -9.96 4.78
CA GLY A 91 -9.22 -8.98 5.80
C GLY A 91 -9.48 -7.54 5.38
N GLN A 92 -8.87 -7.12 4.25
CA GLN A 92 -8.84 -5.71 3.84
C GLN A 92 -10.21 -5.15 3.42
N GLU A 93 -11.19 -5.99 3.11
CA GLU A 93 -12.53 -5.51 2.70
C GLU A 93 -13.25 -4.69 3.78
N GLN A 94 -12.74 -4.71 5.01
CA GLN A 94 -13.25 -3.95 6.16
C GLN A 94 -12.70 -2.52 6.24
N ALA A 95 -11.63 -2.18 5.51
CA ALA A 95 -10.95 -0.89 5.63
C ALA A 95 -11.79 0.34 5.24
N PRO A 96 -12.57 0.35 4.14
CA PRO A 96 -13.40 1.50 3.77
C PRO A 96 -14.47 1.82 4.82
N LEU A 97 -14.97 0.81 5.54
CA LEU A 97 -15.88 0.98 6.67
C LEU A 97 -15.15 1.49 7.92
N ALA A 98 -13.94 0.99 8.19
CA ALA A 98 -13.12 1.44 9.32
C ALA A 98 -12.69 2.92 9.18
N PHE A 99 -12.25 3.35 7.99
CA PHE A 99 -11.94 4.75 7.70
C PHE A 99 -13.12 5.69 7.98
N ARG A 100 -14.34 5.30 7.59
CA ARG A 100 -15.56 6.07 7.88
C ARG A 100 -15.92 6.05 9.36
N ARG A 101 -15.82 4.88 10.02
CA ARG A 101 -16.07 4.72 11.47
C ARG A 101 -15.17 5.63 12.31
N HIS A 102 -13.93 5.86 11.87
CA HIS A 102 -12.94 6.70 12.55
C HIS A 102 -12.86 8.15 12.03
N GLY A 103 -13.86 8.61 11.26
CA GLY A 103 -14.05 10.03 10.97
C GLY A 103 -13.17 10.63 9.88
N LEU A 104 -12.77 9.84 8.86
CA LEU A 104 -11.94 10.33 7.75
C LEU A 104 -12.55 11.53 7.01
N ALA A 105 -13.86 11.53 6.78
CA ALA A 105 -14.55 12.61 6.07
C ALA A 105 -14.55 13.92 6.89
N GLU A 106 -14.77 13.81 8.19
CA GLU A 106 -14.71 14.91 9.16
C GLU A 106 -13.29 15.47 9.29
N ALA A 107 -12.27 14.60 9.31
CA ALA A 107 -10.87 15.00 9.35
C ALA A 107 -10.46 15.77 8.09
N LEU A 108 -10.79 15.27 6.89
CA LEU A 108 -10.54 15.96 5.62
C LEU A 108 -11.31 17.29 5.53
N ALA A 109 -12.57 17.31 5.97
CA ALA A 109 -13.37 18.53 6.02
C ALA A 109 -12.79 19.57 7.00
N SER A 110 -12.20 19.14 8.12
CA SER A 110 -11.53 20.03 9.09
C SER A 110 -10.29 20.74 8.51
N ARG A 111 -9.67 20.18 7.46
CA ARG A 111 -8.59 20.81 6.71
C ARG A 111 -9.06 21.74 5.59
N GLY A 112 -10.36 21.74 5.28
CA GLY A 112 -10.97 22.62 4.27
C GLY A 112 -11.39 21.92 2.97
N ARG A 113 -11.25 20.60 2.87
CA ARG A 113 -11.73 19.84 1.69
C ARG A 113 -13.25 19.80 1.67
N THR A 114 -13.85 20.14 0.52
CA THR A 114 -15.26 19.83 0.26
C THR A 114 -15.35 18.36 -0.18
N ILE A 115 -16.15 17.55 0.52
CA ILE A 115 -16.21 16.10 0.34
C ILE A 115 -17.51 15.67 -0.35
N ARG A 116 -17.41 14.66 -1.24
CA ARG A 116 -18.53 13.84 -1.70
C ARG A 116 -18.17 12.37 -1.53
N ASP A 117 -18.68 11.73 -0.48
CA ASP A 117 -18.54 10.29 -0.28
C ASP A 117 -19.59 9.54 -1.10
N HIS A 118 -19.16 8.56 -1.88
CA HIS A 118 -20.01 7.71 -2.73
C HIS A 118 -20.45 6.42 -2.03
N GLY A 119 -19.97 6.17 -0.80
CA GLY A 119 -20.14 4.89 -0.11
C GLY A 119 -19.20 3.81 -0.67
N ASP A 120 -19.50 2.55 -0.38
CA ASP A 120 -18.80 1.40 -0.94
C ASP A 120 -19.44 1.03 -2.29
N VAL A 121 -18.73 1.31 -3.39
CA VAL A 121 -19.25 1.11 -4.75
C VAL A 121 -19.19 -0.35 -5.18
N ALA A 122 -18.21 -1.09 -4.65
CA ALA A 122 -18.06 -2.53 -4.81
C ALA A 122 -17.79 -3.16 -3.44
N SER A 123 -18.26 -4.40 -3.23
CA SER A 123 -17.86 -5.20 -2.08
C SER A 123 -17.74 -6.68 -2.42
N PHE A 124 -16.65 -7.30 -1.98
CA PHE A 124 -16.39 -8.73 -2.10
C PHE A 124 -15.43 -9.20 -1.01
N ARG A 125 -15.79 -10.28 -0.30
CA ARG A 125 -14.90 -10.94 0.67
C ARG A 125 -14.25 -12.16 0.04
N TRP A 126 -12.93 -12.30 0.19
CA TRP A 126 -12.14 -13.41 -0.34
C TRP A 126 -12.78 -14.78 -0.07
N ARG A 127 -12.64 -15.68 -1.05
CA ARG A 127 -12.99 -17.10 -0.95
C ARG A 127 -12.09 -17.95 -1.86
N PRO A 128 -11.92 -19.26 -1.59
CA PRO A 128 -11.21 -20.16 -2.49
C PRO A 128 -11.96 -20.31 -3.83
N ASP A 129 -11.22 -20.22 -4.94
CA ASP A 129 -11.75 -20.42 -6.29
C ASP A 129 -11.04 -21.58 -7.01
N PRO A 130 -11.56 -22.82 -6.90
CA PRO A 130 -10.99 -23.99 -7.58
C PRO A 130 -11.27 -24.02 -9.09
N LEU A 131 -12.02 -23.06 -9.64
CA LEU A 131 -12.26 -22.92 -11.09
C LEU A 131 -11.28 -21.92 -11.73
N ARG A 132 -10.68 -21.04 -10.92
CA ARG A 132 -9.64 -20.08 -11.31
C ARG A 132 -8.39 -20.17 -10.41
N PRO A 133 -7.73 -21.33 -10.25
CA PRO A 133 -6.63 -21.49 -9.28
C PRO A 133 -5.37 -20.65 -9.56
N GLN A 134 -5.27 -19.99 -10.72
CA GLN A 134 -4.20 -19.06 -11.10
C GLN A 134 -4.64 -17.58 -11.11
N ALA A 135 -5.92 -17.29 -10.84
CA ALA A 135 -6.51 -15.96 -10.89
C ALA A 135 -7.81 -15.94 -10.06
N MET A 136 -7.70 -16.20 -8.76
CA MET A 136 -8.88 -16.50 -7.93
C MET A 136 -9.83 -15.31 -7.85
N ASN A 137 -11.14 -15.56 -7.93
CA ASN A 137 -12.18 -14.52 -7.90
C ASN A 137 -12.02 -13.42 -8.99
N LEU A 138 -11.36 -13.73 -10.11
CA LEU A 138 -11.14 -12.85 -11.26
C LEU A 138 -12.38 -12.03 -11.66
N GLU A 139 -13.54 -12.66 -11.77
CA GLU A 139 -14.78 -12.00 -12.17
C GLU A 139 -15.26 -10.94 -11.15
N ALA A 140 -14.89 -11.06 -9.87
CA ALA A 140 -15.17 -10.07 -8.83
C ALA A 140 -14.13 -8.92 -8.84
N VAL A 141 -12.83 -9.24 -9.00
CA VAL A 141 -11.76 -8.25 -9.23
C VAL A 141 -12.12 -7.35 -10.41
N ARG A 142 -12.43 -7.95 -11.57
CA ARG A 142 -12.84 -7.24 -12.80
C ARG A 142 -14.04 -6.31 -12.53
N HIS A 143 -15.06 -6.81 -11.82
CA HIS A 143 -16.26 -6.04 -11.52
C HIS A 143 -15.99 -4.82 -10.62
N ALA A 144 -15.18 -4.99 -9.57
CA ALA A 144 -14.77 -3.87 -8.72
C ALA A 144 -14.00 -2.81 -9.51
N CYS A 145 -13.07 -3.24 -10.37
CA CYS A 145 -12.29 -2.35 -11.22
C CYS A 145 -13.14 -1.55 -12.22
N ASP A 146 -14.14 -2.18 -12.86
CA ASP A 146 -15.07 -1.50 -13.79
C ASP A 146 -15.88 -0.38 -13.09
N LEU A 147 -16.28 -0.60 -11.85
CA LEU A 147 -17.01 0.38 -11.05
C LEU A 147 -16.10 1.54 -10.60
N VAL A 148 -14.89 1.24 -10.12
CA VAL A 148 -13.89 2.25 -9.75
C VAL A 148 -13.52 3.11 -10.96
N ALA A 149 -13.27 2.50 -12.13
CA ALA A 149 -13.00 3.23 -13.36
C ALA A 149 -14.13 4.20 -13.74
N SER A 150 -15.39 3.81 -13.52
CA SER A 150 -16.56 4.65 -13.79
C SER A 150 -16.63 5.89 -12.89
N HIS A 151 -16.36 5.74 -11.59
CA HIS A 151 -16.31 6.87 -10.65
C HIS A 151 -15.08 7.78 -10.89
N VAL A 152 -13.91 7.18 -11.11
CA VAL A 152 -12.65 7.92 -11.32
C VAL A 152 -12.67 8.71 -12.64
N ALA A 153 -13.18 8.12 -13.73
CA ALA A 153 -13.38 8.85 -14.99
C ALA A 153 -14.31 10.06 -14.81
N THR A 154 -15.39 9.90 -14.06
CA THR A 154 -16.36 10.98 -13.78
C THR A 154 -15.73 12.12 -13.00
N ALA A 155 -14.98 11.82 -11.92
CA ALA A 155 -14.30 12.82 -11.10
C ALA A 155 -13.24 13.60 -11.89
N ILE A 156 -12.36 12.90 -12.63
CA ILE A 156 -11.27 13.53 -13.38
C ILE A 156 -11.81 14.35 -14.57
N ALA A 157 -12.86 13.88 -15.25
CA ALA A 157 -13.55 14.67 -16.28
C ALA A 157 -14.17 15.97 -15.72
N ALA A 158 -14.66 15.95 -14.47
CA ALA A 158 -15.16 17.12 -13.76
C ALA A 158 -14.05 18.04 -13.18
N GLN A 159 -12.76 17.66 -13.33
CA GLN A 159 -11.61 18.29 -12.67
C GLN A 159 -11.68 18.29 -11.13
N GLU A 160 -12.44 17.36 -10.56
CA GLU A 160 -12.46 17.04 -9.13
C GLU A 160 -11.27 16.11 -8.79
N ASP A 161 -11.00 15.92 -7.49
CA ASP A 161 -10.07 14.90 -6.99
C ASP A 161 -10.82 13.61 -6.61
N VAL A 162 -10.10 12.50 -6.50
CA VAL A 162 -10.61 11.23 -5.97
C VAL A 162 -9.68 10.64 -4.88
N LEU A 163 -10.31 10.10 -3.84
CA LEU A 163 -9.70 9.25 -2.82
C LEU A 163 -10.38 7.89 -2.89
N VAL A 164 -9.68 6.90 -3.42
CA VAL A 164 -10.12 5.51 -3.49
C VAL A 164 -9.63 4.79 -2.24
N LEU A 165 -10.57 4.38 -1.39
CA LEU A 165 -10.31 3.53 -0.23
C LEU A 165 -10.48 2.08 -0.69
N GLY A 166 -9.37 1.42 -1.01
CA GLY A 166 -9.36 0.03 -1.43
C GLY A 166 -9.47 -0.96 -0.27
N GLY A 167 -9.40 -2.23 -0.64
CA GLY A 167 -8.76 -3.26 0.17
C GLY A 167 -7.55 -3.74 -0.62
N ASP A 168 -7.74 -4.76 -1.46
CA ASP A 168 -6.73 -5.32 -2.35
C ASP A 168 -6.18 -4.33 -3.42
N CYS A 169 -4.89 -4.45 -3.77
CA CYS A 169 -4.14 -3.57 -4.67
C CYS A 169 -4.62 -3.59 -6.13
N THR A 170 -5.38 -4.63 -6.54
CA THR A 170 -5.94 -4.71 -7.90
C THR A 170 -6.88 -3.55 -8.22
N VAL A 171 -7.40 -2.86 -7.20
CA VAL A 171 -8.23 -1.65 -7.32
C VAL A 171 -7.57 -0.54 -8.15
N GLU A 172 -6.24 -0.42 -8.17
CA GLU A 172 -5.53 0.59 -8.98
C GLU A 172 -5.73 0.39 -10.50
N LEU A 173 -6.03 -0.83 -10.96
CA LEU A 173 -6.47 -1.08 -12.33
C LEU A 173 -7.67 -0.19 -12.68
N GLY A 174 -8.65 -0.11 -11.78
CA GLY A 174 -9.81 0.76 -11.90
C GLY A 174 -9.43 2.24 -11.94
N THR A 175 -8.57 2.69 -11.02
CA THR A 175 -8.12 4.09 -10.95
C THR A 175 -7.44 4.53 -12.25
N VAL A 176 -6.49 3.73 -12.76
CA VAL A 176 -5.78 4.02 -14.02
C VAL A 176 -6.69 3.89 -15.24
N ALA A 177 -7.60 2.92 -15.29
CA ALA A 177 -8.56 2.78 -16.39
C ALA A 177 -9.51 3.99 -16.47
N GLY A 178 -10.00 4.47 -15.33
CA GLY A 178 -10.84 5.67 -15.25
C GLY A 178 -10.11 6.95 -15.67
N ALA A 179 -8.86 7.13 -15.21
CA ALA A 179 -8.04 8.27 -15.61
C ALA A 179 -7.68 8.26 -17.11
N ASN A 180 -7.47 7.07 -17.70
CA ASN A 180 -7.27 6.93 -19.14
C ASN A 180 -8.55 7.24 -19.93
N ALA A 181 -9.73 6.85 -19.42
CA ALA A 181 -11.01 7.19 -20.04
C ALA A 181 -11.30 8.70 -20.02
N ALA A 182 -10.76 9.44 -19.05
CA ALA A 182 -10.76 10.91 -19.03
C ALA A 182 -9.72 11.56 -19.97
N GLY A 183 -8.91 10.76 -20.70
CA GLY A 183 -7.99 11.23 -21.74
C GLY A 183 -6.72 11.92 -21.23
N ALA A 184 -6.36 11.74 -19.96
CA ALA A 184 -5.23 12.42 -19.35
C ALA A 184 -3.89 11.69 -19.56
N ARG A 185 -2.78 12.44 -19.66
CA ARG A 185 -1.42 11.88 -19.68
C ARG A 185 -0.98 11.57 -18.24
N ILE A 186 -1.31 10.36 -17.79
CA ILE A 186 -1.05 9.86 -16.43
C ILE A 186 0.44 9.73 -16.16
N GLY A 187 0.87 10.12 -14.95
CA GLY A 187 2.01 9.54 -14.24
C GLY A 187 1.53 8.90 -12.93
N LEU A 188 1.85 7.63 -12.73
CA LEU A 188 1.53 6.87 -11.51
C LEU A 188 2.79 6.76 -10.63
N VAL A 189 2.72 7.31 -9.42
CA VAL A 189 3.68 6.98 -8.35
C VAL A 189 3.11 5.80 -7.58
N TYR A 190 3.81 4.66 -7.60
CA TYR A 190 3.44 3.43 -6.91
C TYR A 190 4.28 3.35 -5.62
N ILE A 191 3.67 3.66 -4.47
CA ILE A 191 4.33 3.67 -3.17
C ILE A 191 3.99 2.35 -2.48
N ASP A 192 4.95 1.43 -2.40
CA ASP A 192 4.73 0.00 -2.20
C ASP A 192 6.05 -0.70 -1.76
N PHE A 193 6.00 -1.78 -0.99
CA PHE A 193 7.14 -2.65 -0.69
C PHE A 193 7.40 -3.70 -1.80
N ASP A 194 6.35 -4.15 -2.48
CA ASP A 194 6.36 -5.10 -3.59
C ASP A 194 6.39 -4.35 -4.94
N THR A 195 6.04 -5.01 -6.05
CA THR A 195 6.03 -4.39 -7.39
C THR A 195 4.81 -4.69 -8.25
N ASP A 196 4.00 -5.66 -7.85
CA ASP A 196 2.84 -6.14 -8.60
C ASP A 196 3.09 -6.49 -10.07
N LEU A 197 4.33 -6.91 -10.38
CA LEU A 197 4.78 -7.26 -11.73
C LEU A 197 4.70 -8.77 -12.02
N ASN A 198 4.23 -9.57 -11.07
CA ASN A 198 3.89 -10.97 -11.33
C ASN A 198 2.64 -11.08 -12.22
N THR A 199 2.46 -12.24 -12.82
CA THR A 199 1.30 -12.57 -13.66
C THR A 199 0.66 -13.87 -13.17
N PRO A 200 -0.56 -14.23 -13.61
CA PRO A 200 -1.15 -15.56 -13.39
C PRO A 200 -0.26 -16.77 -13.79
N GLU A 201 0.78 -16.57 -14.60
CA GLU A 201 1.78 -17.61 -14.92
C GLU A 201 2.94 -17.69 -13.90
N THR A 202 3.14 -16.66 -13.07
CA THR A 202 4.23 -16.57 -12.08
C THR A 202 3.77 -16.39 -10.63
N SER A 203 2.49 -16.07 -10.39
CA SER A 203 1.87 -15.98 -9.07
C SER A 203 1.35 -17.34 -8.56
N ASP A 204 0.86 -17.34 -7.32
CA ASP A 204 0.28 -18.49 -6.61
C ASP A 204 -1.25 -18.61 -6.77
N GLY A 205 -1.87 -17.70 -7.53
CA GLY A 205 -3.31 -17.59 -7.73
C GLY A 205 -3.96 -16.37 -7.10
N ALA A 206 -3.27 -15.66 -6.19
CA ALA A 206 -3.63 -14.30 -5.84
C ALA A 206 -3.40 -13.36 -7.04
N LEU A 207 -4.27 -12.35 -7.16
CA LEU A 207 -4.22 -11.32 -8.20
C LEU A 207 -3.65 -9.99 -7.71
N ASP A 208 -3.60 -9.77 -6.38
CA ASP A 208 -3.06 -8.59 -5.70
C ASP A 208 -1.78 -8.09 -6.38
N TRP A 209 -0.73 -8.89 -6.23
CA TRP A 209 0.61 -8.74 -6.76
C TRP A 209 0.74 -8.91 -8.29
N THR A 210 -0.32 -8.60 -9.03
CA THR A 210 -0.33 -8.59 -10.50
C THR A 210 -0.87 -7.29 -11.10
N GLY A 211 -1.29 -6.32 -10.28
CA GLY A 211 -1.86 -5.04 -10.74
C GLY A 211 -0.99 -4.34 -11.80
N VAL A 212 0.26 -4.04 -11.49
CA VAL A 212 1.15 -3.30 -12.40
C VAL A 212 1.51 -4.11 -13.66
N ALA A 213 1.61 -5.44 -13.56
CA ALA A 213 1.78 -6.29 -14.73
C ALA A 213 0.64 -6.10 -15.74
N HIS A 214 -0.61 -6.06 -15.26
CA HIS A 214 -1.79 -5.84 -16.10
C HIS A 214 -1.87 -4.39 -16.63
N LEU A 215 -1.40 -3.39 -15.88
CA LEU A 215 -1.27 -2.01 -16.35
C LEU A 215 -0.31 -1.88 -17.54
N LEU A 216 0.88 -2.50 -17.43
CA LEU A 216 1.93 -2.49 -18.47
C LEU A 216 1.73 -3.55 -19.56
N ASN A 217 0.75 -4.46 -19.39
CA ASN A 217 0.49 -5.60 -20.26
C ASN A 217 1.73 -6.52 -20.46
N ILE A 218 2.31 -6.97 -19.35
CA ILE A 218 3.40 -7.96 -19.34
C ILE A 218 2.90 -9.31 -19.90
N PRO A 219 3.73 -10.09 -20.65
CA PRO A 219 3.36 -11.44 -21.09
C PRO A 219 2.97 -12.34 -19.91
N GLY A 220 1.87 -13.08 -20.04
CA GLY A 220 1.29 -13.92 -18.98
C GLY A 220 0.09 -13.28 -18.26
N CYS A 221 -0.16 -11.98 -18.43
CA CYS A 221 -1.32 -11.30 -17.84
C CYS A 221 -2.67 -11.86 -18.28
N GLU A 222 -3.63 -11.94 -17.34
CA GLU A 222 -5.03 -12.29 -17.60
C GLU A 222 -5.66 -11.29 -18.59
N PRO A 223 -6.06 -11.73 -19.80
CA PRO A 223 -6.45 -10.82 -20.87
C PRO A 223 -7.73 -10.00 -20.61
N SER A 224 -8.57 -10.34 -19.62
CA SER A 224 -9.72 -9.54 -19.21
C SER A 224 -9.36 -8.36 -18.30
N LEU A 225 -8.32 -8.47 -17.46
CA LEU A 225 -7.82 -7.35 -16.65
C LEU A 225 -6.92 -6.42 -17.48
N ALA A 226 -6.04 -6.98 -18.32
CA ALA A 226 -5.23 -6.21 -19.27
C ALA A 226 -6.04 -5.57 -20.43
N ARG A 227 -7.38 -5.61 -20.37
CA ARG A 227 -8.34 -4.92 -21.25
C ARG A 227 -9.48 -4.28 -20.44
N LEU A 228 -9.16 -3.74 -19.28
CA LEU A 228 -10.07 -2.94 -18.47
C LEU A 228 -10.23 -1.52 -19.05
N GLY A 229 -9.12 -0.82 -19.25
CA GLY A 229 -9.09 0.55 -19.77
C GLY A 229 -9.31 0.67 -21.29
N PRO A 230 -9.44 1.90 -21.82
CA PRO A 230 -9.66 2.17 -23.24
C PRO A 230 -8.44 1.87 -24.13
N THR A 231 -7.26 1.65 -23.55
CA THR A 231 -6.01 1.31 -24.24
C THR A 231 -5.39 0.04 -23.67
N ARG A 232 -4.59 -0.65 -24.48
CA ARG A 232 -3.73 -1.76 -24.06
C ARG A 232 -2.32 -1.56 -24.64
N PRO A 233 -1.27 -1.37 -23.81
CA PRO A 233 -1.33 -1.29 -22.33
C PRO A 233 -2.10 -0.07 -21.82
N MET A 234 -2.38 -0.05 -20.51
CA MET A 234 -3.01 1.08 -19.83
C MET A 234 -1.97 2.13 -19.36
N LEU A 235 -0.71 1.73 -19.18
CA LEU A 235 0.44 2.62 -19.02
C LEU A 235 1.60 2.14 -19.88
N VAL A 236 2.46 3.05 -20.35
CA VAL A 236 3.82 2.68 -20.79
C VAL A 236 4.81 2.79 -19.62
N PRO A 237 5.93 2.03 -19.59
CA PRO A 237 6.86 2.00 -18.46
C PRO A 237 7.38 3.37 -17.97
N GLN A 238 7.41 4.38 -18.86
CA GLN A 238 7.85 5.73 -18.53
C GLN A 238 6.82 6.55 -17.73
N GLN A 239 5.55 6.09 -17.67
CA GLN A 239 4.46 6.65 -16.86
C GLN A 239 4.38 6.05 -15.44
N LEU A 240 5.33 5.19 -15.07
CA LEU A 240 5.39 4.54 -13.76
C LEU A 240 6.68 4.93 -13.02
N LEU A 241 6.55 5.13 -11.71
CA LEU A 241 7.65 5.26 -10.76
C LEU A 241 7.33 4.46 -9.50
N TYR A 242 8.12 3.43 -9.19
CA TYR A 242 8.09 2.79 -7.87
C TYR A 242 8.76 3.66 -6.81
N PHE A 243 8.23 3.62 -5.59
CA PHE A 243 8.80 4.25 -4.41
C PHE A 243 8.69 3.31 -3.21
N GLY A 244 9.79 3.02 -2.53
CA GLY A 244 9.80 2.22 -1.29
C GLY A 244 9.93 0.71 -1.49
N VAL A 245 10.00 0.26 -2.74
CA VAL A 245 10.12 -1.16 -3.14
C VAL A 245 11.39 -1.82 -2.59
N GLU A 246 11.24 -3.08 -2.17
CA GLU A 246 12.31 -4.01 -1.81
C GLU A 246 12.00 -5.48 -2.21
N ASN A 247 10.74 -5.94 -2.10
CA ASN A 247 10.39 -7.33 -2.43
C ASN A 247 10.21 -7.50 -3.95
N ILE A 248 11.29 -7.90 -4.62
CA ILE A 248 11.30 -8.10 -6.07
C ILE A 248 11.71 -9.54 -6.39
N THR A 249 10.79 -10.34 -6.96
CA THR A 249 11.11 -11.68 -7.44
C THR A 249 12.03 -11.64 -8.68
N PRO A 250 12.71 -12.76 -9.04
CA PRO A 250 13.57 -12.78 -10.23
C PRO A 250 12.87 -12.44 -11.56
N ALA A 251 11.55 -12.70 -11.66
CA ALA A 251 10.74 -12.38 -12.83
C ALA A 251 10.46 -10.86 -12.92
N GLU A 252 10.00 -10.26 -11.82
CA GLU A 252 9.74 -8.81 -11.71
C GLU A 252 11.04 -8.01 -11.90
N ALA A 253 12.15 -8.49 -11.33
CA ALA A 253 13.46 -7.89 -11.51
C ALA A 253 13.91 -7.91 -12.99
N ALA A 254 13.48 -8.91 -13.78
CA ALA A 254 13.68 -8.90 -15.23
C ALA A 254 12.75 -7.89 -15.91
N ALA A 255 11.45 -7.92 -15.60
CA ALA A 255 10.47 -6.97 -16.15
C ALA A 255 10.89 -5.50 -15.92
N ILE A 256 11.37 -5.14 -14.73
CA ILE A 256 11.88 -3.79 -14.40
C ILE A 256 13.06 -3.39 -15.28
N ARG A 257 14.06 -4.28 -15.45
CA ARG A 257 15.24 -4.00 -16.28
C ARG A 257 14.87 -3.88 -17.76
N ASP A 258 14.13 -4.85 -18.27
CA ASP A 258 13.86 -5.01 -19.71
C ASP A 258 12.91 -3.90 -20.23
N ASN A 259 12.03 -3.38 -19.37
CA ASN A 259 11.16 -2.24 -19.65
C ASN A 259 11.75 -0.87 -19.20
N ALA A 260 12.91 -0.87 -18.53
CA ALA A 260 13.55 0.30 -17.91
C ALA A 260 12.58 1.11 -17.00
N ILE A 261 11.83 0.40 -16.16
CA ILE A 261 10.91 1.02 -15.18
C ILE A 261 11.73 1.80 -14.15
N LYS A 262 11.21 2.97 -13.72
CA LYS A 262 11.89 3.80 -12.74
C LYS A 262 11.59 3.35 -11.31
N VAL A 263 12.63 3.36 -10.49
CA VAL A 263 12.60 2.95 -9.09
C VAL A 263 13.22 4.04 -8.21
N ILE A 264 12.61 4.24 -7.04
CA ILE A 264 13.24 4.76 -5.82
C ILE A 264 13.14 3.62 -4.80
N SER A 265 14.25 2.99 -4.46
CA SER A 265 14.21 1.82 -3.56
C SER A 265 13.91 2.23 -2.13
N ARG A 266 13.46 1.26 -1.33
CA ARG A 266 13.37 1.39 0.14
C ARG A 266 14.67 1.91 0.75
N GLU A 267 15.82 1.36 0.35
CA GLU A 267 17.14 1.77 0.85
C GLU A 267 17.42 3.25 0.57
N GLU A 268 17.12 3.74 -0.63
CA GLU A 268 17.29 5.16 -0.98
C GLU A 268 16.34 6.05 -0.16
N ALA A 269 15.07 5.67 -0.06
CA ALA A 269 14.05 6.42 0.68
C ALA A 269 14.29 6.45 2.20
N LEU A 270 14.94 5.44 2.77
CA LEU A 270 15.38 5.41 4.16
C LEU A 270 16.71 6.15 4.39
N SER A 271 17.60 6.18 3.38
CA SER A 271 18.86 6.92 3.47
C SER A 271 18.65 8.43 3.41
N ASP A 272 17.75 8.92 2.54
CA ASP A 272 17.37 10.34 2.46
C ASP A 272 15.95 10.50 1.91
N ILE A 273 14.97 10.58 2.82
CA ILE A 273 13.56 10.78 2.47
C ILE A 273 13.28 12.15 1.82
N GLU A 274 14.09 13.18 2.11
CA GLU A 274 13.90 14.51 1.53
C GLU A 274 14.34 14.50 0.05
N ALA A 275 15.51 13.94 -0.25
CA ALA A 275 15.98 13.77 -1.62
C ALA A 275 15.11 12.79 -2.42
N ALA A 276 14.70 11.67 -1.82
CA ALA A 276 13.84 10.69 -2.46
C ALA A 276 12.46 11.27 -2.83
N ALA A 277 11.78 11.95 -1.90
CA ALA A 277 10.49 12.58 -2.17
C ALA A 277 10.60 13.73 -3.18
N ALA A 278 11.67 14.52 -3.14
CA ALA A 278 11.94 15.54 -4.15
C ALA A 278 12.13 14.92 -5.55
N ARG A 279 12.85 13.80 -5.66
CA ARG A 279 13.04 13.04 -6.90
C ARG A 279 11.72 12.46 -7.44
N ALA A 280 10.83 12.01 -6.54
CA ALA A 280 9.49 11.56 -6.91
C ALA A 280 8.60 12.71 -7.42
N ALA A 281 8.57 13.85 -6.70
CA ALA A 281 7.80 15.02 -7.11
C ALA A 281 8.31 15.63 -8.42
N GLU A 282 9.63 15.71 -8.64
CA GLU A 282 10.23 16.21 -9.89
C GLU A 282 10.01 15.26 -11.09
N TRP A 283 9.77 13.97 -10.83
CA TRP A 283 9.28 13.03 -11.85
C TRP A 283 7.78 13.24 -12.14
N ALA A 284 6.95 13.28 -11.10
CA ALA A 284 5.49 13.40 -11.20
C ALA A 284 5.05 14.75 -11.82
N ALA A 285 5.78 15.83 -11.55
CA ALA A 285 5.55 17.16 -12.13
C ALA A 285 5.63 17.24 -13.67
N ARG A 286 6.09 16.17 -14.34
CA ARG A 286 6.21 16.07 -15.80
C ARG A 286 4.92 15.63 -16.50
N PHE A 287 3.91 15.22 -15.72
CA PHE A 287 2.63 14.68 -16.19
C PHE A 287 1.47 15.66 -15.98
N ASP A 288 0.39 15.43 -16.74
CA ASP A 288 -0.79 16.32 -16.74
C ASP A 288 -1.86 15.85 -15.73
N CYS A 289 -1.81 14.57 -15.37
CA CYS A 289 -2.55 13.94 -14.28
C CYS A 289 -1.59 13.06 -13.48
N VAL A 290 -1.52 13.25 -12.17
CA VAL A 290 -0.73 12.41 -11.25
C VAL A 290 -1.69 11.59 -10.40
N LEU A 291 -1.52 10.28 -10.49
CA LEU A 291 -2.11 9.30 -9.59
C LEU A 291 -1.04 8.87 -8.59
N ILE A 292 -1.48 8.65 -7.35
CA ILE A 292 -0.67 8.09 -6.27
C ILE A 292 -1.37 6.82 -5.85
N HIS A 293 -0.66 5.70 -5.96
CA HIS A 293 -1.01 4.47 -5.26
C HIS A 293 -0.18 4.41 -3.98
N PHE A 294 -0.81 4.09 -2.85
CA PHE A 294 -0.18 3.96 -1.55
C PHE A 294 -0.64 2.68 -0.88
N ASP A 295 0.12 1.63 -1.12
CA ASP A 295 0.10 0.43 -0.28
C ASP A 295 0.65 0.81 1.11
N VAL A 296 0.01 0.34 2.18
CA VAL A 296 0.46 0.60 3.55
C VAL A 296 1.51 -0.40 4.05
N ASP A 297 1.82 -1.46 3.30
CA ASP A 297 2.86 -2.44 3.62
C ASP A 297 4.29 -1.93 3.37
N VAL A 298 4.42 -0.85 2.59
CA VAL A 298 5.64 -0.03 2.48
C VAL A 298 6.05 0.54 3.85
N LEU A 299 5.14 0.56 4.83
CA LEU A 299 5.42 0.95 6.21
C LEU A 299 6.08 -0.19 7.00
N SER A 300 6.94 0.17 7.95
CA SER A 300 7.46 -0.78 8.95
C SER A 300 6.31 -1.39 9.75
N PHE A 301 5.95 -2.65 9.47
CA PHE A 301 4.90 -3.38 10.20
C PHE A 301 5.18 -3.48 11.71
N ILE A 302 6.44 -3.34 12.13
CA ILE A 302 6.81 -3.31 13.56
C ILE A 302 6.50 -1.95 14.21
N ASP A 303 6.62 -0.84 13.46
CA ASP A 303 6.30 0.52 13.95
C ASP A 303 4.83 0.90 13.73
N PHE A 304 4.17 0.34 12.72
CA PHE A 304 2.78 0.60 12.36
C PHE A 304 2.07 -0.64 11.75
N PRO A 305 1.75 -1.66 12.58
CA PRO A 305 1.05 -2.88 12.14
C PRO A 305 -0.40 -2.58 11.72
N ILE A 306 -0.62 -2.28 10.45
CA ILE A 306 -1.95 -2.13 9.85
C ILE A 306 -2.09 -2.79 8.45
N ALA A 307 -0.98 -3.13 7.79
CA ALA A 307 -1.01 -3.84 6.51
C ALA A 307 -1.51 -5.28 6.65
N GLU A 308 -2.14 -5.85 5.62
CA GLU A 308 -2.39 -7.30 5.49
C GLU A 308 -1.07 -8.08 5.56
N ASN A 309 -0.04 -7.55 4.88
CA ASN A 309 1.28 -8.17 4.83
C ASN A 309 2.03 -8.03 6.15
N VAL A 310 2.10 -9.12 6.92
CA VAL A 310 2.77 -9.15 8.23
C VAL A 310 4.31 -9.28 8.14
N ARG A 311 4.91 -8.86 7.02
CA ARG A 311 6.37 -8.93 6.77
C ARG A 311 7.13 -8.08 7.80
N ARG A 312 8.16 -8.67 8.40
CA ARG A 312 8.98 -8.04 9.46
C ARG A 312 10.29 -7.50 8.89
N CYS A 313 10.18 -6.37 8.22
CA CYS A 313 11.27 -5.66 7.56
C CYS A 313 11.27 -4.17 7.96
N ASP A 314 12.43 -3.53 7.82
CA ASP A 314 12.59 -2.10 8.07
C ASP A 314 11.95 -1.29 6.92
N GLY A 315 10.62 -1.14 6.96
CA GLY A 315 9.87 -0.29 6.03
C GLY A 315 9.95 1.20 6.39
N LEU A 316 9.22 2.04 5.66
CA LEU A 316 9.09 3.46 5.96
C LEU A 316 8.38 3.68 7.31
N LYS A 317 8.70 4.77 8.00
CA LYS A 317 7.86 5.24 9.12
C LYS A 317 6.66 5.98 8.57
N LEU A 318 5.55 5.95 9.30
CA LEU A 318 4.31 6.65 8.94
C LEU A 318 4.58 8.15 8.68
N GLU A 319 5.48 8.76 9.44
CA GLU A 319 5.88 10.16 9.30
C GLU A 319 6.74 10.43 8.03
N GLN A 320 7.44 9.42 7.50
CA GLN A 320 8.17 9.50 6.23
C GLN A 320 7.20 9.38 5.04
N ALA A 321 6.23 8.46 5.11
CA ALA A 321 5.15 8.37 4.14
C ALA A 321 4.31 9.65 4.12
N ALA A 322 3.97 10.22 5.29
CA ALA A 322 3.27 11.49 5.40
C ALA A 322 4.01 12.64 4.69
N PHE A 323 5.35 12.71 4.85
CA PHE A 323 6.17 13.70 4.16
C PHE A 323 6.11 13.53 2.63
N LEU A 324 6.27 12.30 2.13
CA LEU A 324 6.18 11.97 0.70
C LEU A 324 4.82 12.33 0.10
N LEU A 325 3.73 11.84 0.71
CA LEU A 325 2.36 12.09 0.26
C LEU A 325 2.08 13.60 0.18
N LYS A 326 2.51 14.38 1.18
CA LYS A 326 2.36 15.84 1.18
C LYS A 326 3.14 16.55 0.06
N GLN A 327 4.33 16.06 -0.33
CA GLN A 327 5.05 16.60 -1.50
C GLN A 327 4.33 16.28 -2.82
N LEU A 328 3.77 15.08 -2.95
CA LEU A 328 3.09 14.63 -4.18
C LEU A 328 1.71 15.28 -4.35
N MET A 329 0.94 15.47 -3.28
CA MET A 329 -0.40 16.07 -3.32
C MET A 329 -0.37 17.60 -3.47
N ALA A 330 0.74 18.25 -3.09
CA ALA A 330 0.99 19.66 -3.39
C ALA A 330 1.15 19.95 -4.91
N LEU A 331 1.30 18.92 -5.76
CA LEU A 331 1.35 19.07 -7.22
C LEU A 331 -0.02 19.44 -7.79
N ARG A 332 -0.09 20.51 -8.59
CA ARG A 332 -1.35 20.97 -9.22
C ARG A 332 -1.97 19.97 -10.21
N GLN A 333 -1.17 19.01 -10.70
CA GLN A 333 -1.60 17.88 -11.52
C GLN A 333 -2.06 16.65 -10.71
N TRP A 334 -1.93 16.62 -9.39
CA TRP A 334 -2.50 15.54 -8.58
C TRP A 334 -4.03 15.45 -8.79
N ARG A 335 -4.53 14.23 -8.94
CA ARG A 335 -5.96 13.93 -9.18
C ARG A 335 -6.50 12.75 -8.40
N GLY A 336 -5.67 11.78 -8.03
CA GLY A 336 -6.10 10.56 -7.37
C GLY A 336 -5.12 10.07 -6.31
N LEU A 337 -5.65 9.67 -5.16
CA LEU A 337 -4.98 8.76 -4.22
C LEU A 337 -5.78 7.47 -4.14
N THR A 338 -5.13 6.34 -4.36
CA THR A 338 -5.61 5.01 -3.96
C THR A 338 -4.84 4.59 -2.72
N ILE A 339 -5.53 4.13 -1.68
CA ILE A 339 -4.92 3.50 -0.50
C ILE A 339 -5.45 2.08 -0.33
N THR A 340 -4.54 1.13 -0.13
CA THR A 340 -4.76 -0.33 -0.20
C THR A 340 -4.06 -1.04 0.96
N GLU A 341 -4.21 -2.37 1.05
CA GLU A 341 -3.64 -3.27 2.07
C GLU A 341 -3.93 -3.00 3.55
N VAL A 342 -4.74 -2.00 3.87
CA VAL A 342 -5.20 -1.77 5.24
C VAL A 342 -6.05 -2.96 5.71
N ASN A 343 -5.57 -3.72 6.69
CA ASN A 343 -6.38 -4.68 7.44
C ASN A 343 -6.62 -4.18 8.88
N PRO A 344 -7.84 -3.73 9.23
CA PRO A 344 -8.18 -3.30 10.58
C PRO A 344 -7.90 -4.33 11.68
N ALA A 345 -7.92 -5.62 11.36
CA ALA A 345 -7.69 -6.70 12.32
C ALA A 345 -6.23 -6.86 12.77
N HIS A 346 -5.27 -6.22 12.08
CA HIS A 346 -3.85 -6.24 12.46
C HIS A 346 -3.47 -5.10 13.44
N ALA A 347 -4.31 -4.06 13.55
CA ALA A 347 -4.10 -2.95 14.46
C ALA A 347 -4.25 -3.36 15.95
N PRO A 348 -3.20 -3.23 16.80
CA PRO A 348 -3.29 -3.58 18.23
C PRO A 348 -4.25 -2.70 19.03
N ASP A 349 -4.42 -1.44 18.58
CA ASP A 349 -5.53 -0.55 18.91
C ASP A 349 -6.01 0.06 17.60
N GLU A 350 -7.17 -0.40 17.11
CA GLU A 350 -7.78 0.06 15.86
C GLU A 350 -8.04 1.57 15.89
N SER A 351 -8.44 2.13 17.02
CA SER A 351 -8.80 3.55 17.13
C SER A 351 -7.56 4.43 17.09
N ALA A 352 -6.49 4.04 17.80
CA ALA A 352 -5.22 4.76 17.79
C ALA A 352 -4.49 4.64 16.42
N ALA A 353 -4.59 3.48 15.76
CA ALA A 353 -4.03 3.28 14.43
C ALA A 353 -4.76 4.12 13.37
N PHE A 354 -6.09 4.01 13.28
CA PHE A 354 -6.85 4.79 12.31
C PHE A 354 -6.77 6.29 12.58
N ALA A 355 -6.76 6.76 13.83
CA ALA A 355 -6.56 8.18 14.14
C ALA A 355 -5.21 8.71 13.59
N ARG A 356 -4.11 7.96 13.73
CA ARG A 356 -2.80 8.36 13.18
C ARG A 356 -2.78 8.34 11.65
N LEU A 357 -3.37 7.31 11.01
CA LEU A 357 -3.40 7.20 9.55
C LEU A 357 -4.30 8.26 8.92
N ILE A 358 -5.48 8.51 9.51
CA ILE A 358 -6.43 9.54 9.06
C ILE A 358 -5.83 10.94 9.20
N GLU A 359 -5.14 11.26 10.30
CA GLU A 359 -4.47 12.56 10.45
C GLU A 359 -3.40 12.76 9.37
N VAL A 360 -2.62 11.73 9.03
CA VAL A 360 -1.64 11.78 7.93
C VAL A 360 -2.27 11.97 6.56
N LEU A 361 -3.36 11.25 6.26
CA LEU A 361 -4.10 11.42 5.01
C LEU A 361 -4.75 12.81 4.92
N ALA A 362 -5.32 13.30 6.03
CA ALA A 362 -5.95 14.60 6.10
C ALA A 362 -4.93 15.75 5.96
N ASP A 363 -3.74 15.64 6.56
CA ASP A 363 -2.67 16.64 6.43
C ASP A 363 -1.93 16.58 5.08
N ALA A 364 -2.05 15.50 4.31
CA ALA A 364 -1.48 15.38 2.96
C ALA A 364 -2.45 15.82 1.86
N VAL A 365 -3.73 15.43 1.97
CA VAL A 365 -4.79 15.74 1.00
C VAL A 365 -5.43 17.12 1.24
N GLY A 366 -5.34 17.64 2.48
CA GLY A 366 -5.99 18.86 2.98
C GLY A 366 -5.61 20.16 2.28
#